data_AF-T0ZH43-F1
#
_entry.id   AF-T0ZH43-F1
#
_cell.length_a   1.000
_cell.length_b   1.000
_cell.length_c   1.000
_cell.angle_alpha   90.00
_cell.angle_beta   90.00
_cell.angle_gamma   90.00
#
_symmetry.space_group_name_H-M   'P 1'
#
loop_
_entity.id
_entity.type
_entity.pdbx_description
1 polymer ?
#
loop_
_entity_poly.entity_id
_entity_poly.type
_entity_poly.pdbx_seq_one_letter_code
_entity_poly.pdbx_strand_id
1 'polypeptide(L)'
;MCDGLMARGALHIEDDLAHFTPLGLALLDDFGLDTRALRRQPVSKTCIDWSERRHHLSGPTGVAWYRRCVELGWVRRHLDSRAVSVTKAGAKGLAASFGSAFTATI
;
A
#
# COMPACT_ATOMS: atom_id res chain seq x y z
N MET A 1 1.64 -2.09 4.93
CA MET A 1 0.99 -2.43 3.63
C MET A 1 1.68 -3.58 2.93
N CYS A 2 2.93 -3.42 2.45
CA CYS A 2 3.63 -4.47 1.71
C CYS A 2 3.70 -5.79 2.49
N ASP A 3 3.90 -5.73 3.82
CA ASP A 3 3.87 -6.92 4.68
C ASP A 3 2.56 -7.70 4.58
N GLY A 4 1.42 -7.01 4.55
CA GLY A 4 0.10 -7.65 4.40
C GLY A 4 -0.09 -8.27 3.02
N LEU A 5 0.40 -7.61 1.97
CA LEU A 5 0.39 -8.15 0.60
C LEU A 5 1.33 -9.35 0.47
N MET A 6 2.52 -9.31 1.07
CA MET A 6 3.47 -10.43 1.09
C MET A 6 2.91 -11.63 1.86
N ALA A 7 2.33 -11.41 3.05
CA ALA A 7 1.73 -12.46 3.86
C ALA A 7 0.57 -13.20 3.14
N ARG A 8 -0.05 -12.55 2.15
CA ARG A 8 -1.13 -13.12 1.32
C ARG A 8 -0.63 -13.70 0.00
N GLY A 9 0.67 -13.68 -0.27
CA GLY A 9 1.23 -14.08 -1.57
C GLY A 9 0.82 -13.16 -2.72
N ALA A 10 0.41 -11.92 -2.43
CA ALA A 10 -0.02 -10.94 -3.42
C ALA A 10 1.18 -10.20 -4.06
N LEU A 11 2.31 -10.13 -3.37
CA LEU A 11 3.58 -9.68 -3.95
C LEU A 11 4.76 -10.34 -3.27
N HIS A 12 5.92 -10.30 -3.92
CA HIS A 12 7.23 -10.50 -3.30
C HIS A 12 8.12 -9.29 -3.62
N ILE A 13 9.17 -9.10 -2.83
CA ILE A 13 10.14 -8.03 -3.05
C ILE A 13 11.49 -8.65 -3.43
N GLU A 14 12.07 -8.19 -4.54
CA GLU A 14 13.38 -8.56 -5.05
C GLU A 14 14.06 -7.29 -5.57
N ASP A 15 15.32 -7.04 -5.21
CA ASP A 15 16.09 -5.85 -5.63
C ASP A 15 15.33 -4.50 -5.51
N ASP A 16 14.70 -4.28 -4.36
CA ASP A 16 13.85 -3.10 -4.07
C ASP A 16 12.64 -2.92 -5.00
N LEU A 17 12.27 -3.96 -5.76
CA LEU A 17 11.10 -4.01 -6.61
C LEU A 17 10.03 -4.92 -6.00
N ALA A 18 8.81 -4.43 -5.92
CA ALA A 18 7.64 -5.23 -5.57
C ALA A 18 7.07 -5.88 -6.84
N HIS A 19 7.16 -7.20 -6.92
CA HIS A 19 6.63 -8.02 -7.98
C HIS A 19 5.25 -8.55 -7.60
N PHE A 20 4.22 -8.09 -8.30
CA PHE A 20 2.83 -8.46 -8.04
C PHE A 20 2.48 -9.80 -8.69
N THR A 21 1.78 -10.63 -7.93
CA THR A 21 1.15 -11.84 -8.46
C THR A 21 -0.21 -11.51 -9.09
N PRO A 22 -0.82 -12.43 -9.86
CA PRO A 22 -2.20 -12.23 -10.33
C PRO A 22 -3.20 -11.94 -9.20
N LEU A 23 -3.02 -12.57 -8.04
CA LEU A 23 -3.79 -12.29 -6.83
C LEU A 23 -3.56 -10.85 -6.36
N GLY A 24 -2.32 -10.38 -6.33
CA GLY A 24 -2.01 -9.00 -5.96
C GLY A 24 -2.70 -8.00 -6.86
N LEU A 25 -2.64 -8.19 -8.18
CA LEU A 25 -3.31 -7.32 -9.14
C LEU A 25 -4.83 -7.31 -8.94
N ALA A 26 -5.44 -8.47 -8.69
CA ALA A 26 -6.87 -8.54 -8.39
C ALA A 26 -7.23 -7.78 -7.10
N LEU A 27 -6.44 -7.94 -6.03
CA LEU A 27 -6.66 -7.19 -4.78
C LEU A 27 -6.49 -5.68 -4.95
N LEU A 28 -5.56 -5.25 -5.80
CA LEU A 28 -5.39 -3.82 -6.11
C LEU A 28 -6.59 -3.28 -6.91
N ASP A 29 -7.10 -4.04 -7.89
CA ASP A 29 -8.31 -3.65 -8.63
C ASP A 29 -9.54 -3.60 -7.73
N ASP A 30 -9.74 -4.60 -6.87
CA ASP A 30 -10.84 -4.64 -5.90
C ASP A 30 -10.75 -3.48 -4.91
N PHE A 31 -9.53 -3.07 -4.55
CA PHE A 31 -9.31 -1.88 -3.73
C PHE A 31 -9.62 -0.57 -4.48
N GLY A 32 -9.66 -0.61 -5.81
CA GLY A 32 -9.99 0.52 -6.69
C GLY A 32 -8.77 1.22 -7.29
N LEU A 33 -7.63 0.53 -7.39
CA LEU A 33 -6.45 1.04 -8.11
C LEU A 33 -6.54 0.66 -9.59
N ASP A 34 -6.10 1.56 -10.45
CA ASP A 34 -5.92 1.24 -11.87
C ASP A 34 -4.66 0.40 -12.08
N THR A 35 -4.83 -0.91 -12.29
CA THR A 35 -3.72 -1.82 -12.51
C THR A 35 -3.31 -2.00 -13.98
N ARG A 36 -3.86 -1.24 -14.94
CA ARG A 36 -3.57 -1.44 -16.37
C ARG A 36 -2.08 -1.43 -16.70
N ALA A 37 -1.32 -0.53 -16.08
CA ALA A 37 0.13 -0.48 -16.22
C ALA A 37 0.82 -1.68 -15.55
N LEU A 38 0.38 -2.04 -14.34
CA LEU A 38 0.90 -3.19 -13.60
C LEU A 38 0.59 -4.53 -14.29
N ARG A 39 -0.48 -4.63 -15.06
CA ARG A 39 -0.78 -5.84 -15.85
C ARG A 39 0.18 -6.03 -17.02
N ARG A 40 0.79 -4.95 -17.53
CA ARG A 40 1.83 -5.00 -18.57
C ARG A 40 3.23 -5.22 -17.99
N GLN A 41 3.48 -4.63 -16.83
CA GLN A 41 4.72 -4.78 -16.08
C GLN A 41 4.36 -4.86 -14.60
N PRO A 42 4.23 -6.08 -14.01
CA PRO A 42 3.70 -6.30 -12.67
C PRO A 42 4.74 -6.00 -11.59
N VAL A 43 5.38 -4.85 -11.72
CA VAL A 43 6.51 -4.42 -10.91
C VAL A 43 6.30 -2.98 -10.51
N SER A 44 6.52 -2.69 -9.23
CA SER A 44 6.58 -1.33 -8.70
C SER A 44 7.86 -1.14 -7.92
N LYS A 45 8.47 0.03 -8.01
CA LYS A 45 9.56 0.38 -7.09
C LYS A 45 9.06 0.37 -5.65
N THR A 46 9.92 -0.01 -4.73
CA THR A 46 9.74 0.20 -3.31
C THR A 46 10.64 1.33 -2.81
N CYS A 47 10.27 1.96 -1.71
CA CYS A 47 11.18 2.74 -0.88
C CYS A 47 11.22 2.13 0.50
N ILE A 48 12.37 2.26 1.17
CA ILE A 48 12.47 1.95 2.58
C ILE A 48 12.13 3.21 3.39
N ASP A 49 11.22 3.09 4.34
CA ASP A 49 11.12 4.09 5.39
C ASP A 49 12.23 3.83 6.40
N TRP A 50 13.19 4.75 6.50
CA TRP A 50 14.34 4.62 7.39
C TRP A 50 13.94 4.64 8.88
N SER A 51 12.76 5.17 9.22
CA SER A 51 12.26 5.19 10.59
C SER A 51 11.57 3.87 10.99
N GLU A 52 10.85 3.24 10.06
CA GLU A 52 10.09 2.00 10.32
C GLU A 52 10.82 0.74 9.82
N ARG A 53 11.89 0.90 9.03
CA ARG A 53 12.65 -0.16 8.33
C ARG A 53 11.75 -1.09 7.49
N ARG A 54 10.70 -0.53 6.87
CA ARG A 54 9.70 -1.25 6.07
C ARG A 54 9.70 -0.78 4.62
N HIS A 55 9.42 -1.71 3.71
CA HIS A 55 9.24 -1.41 2.29
C HIS A 55 7.84 -0.85 2.03
N HIS A 56 7.78 0.29 1.36
CA HIS A 56 6.55 0.94 0.89
C HIS A 56 6.54 1.00 -0.63
N LEU A 57 5.36 0.91 -1.25
CA LEU A 57 5.23 1.11 -2.69
C LEU A 57 5.56 2.57 -3.04
N SER A 58 6.43 2.75 -4.01
CA SER A 58 6.89 4.05 -4.50
C SER A 58 6.30 4.40 -5.86
N GLY A 59 6.52 5.64 -6.28
CA GLY A 59 6.14 6.11 -7.61
C GLY A 59 4.63 6.10 -7.83
N PRO A 60 4.17 5.87 -9.08
CA PRO A 60 2.75 5.95 -9.43
C PRO A 60 1.85 5.03 -8.59
N THR A 61 2.29 3.81 -8.29
CA THR A 61 1.54 2.84 -7.48
C THR A 61 1.34 3.34 -6.06
N GLY A 62 2.41 3.84 -5.43
CA GLY A 62 2.33 4.42 -4.08
C GLY A 62 1.42 5.65 -4.02
N VAL A 63 1.49 6.51 -5.04
CA VAL A 63 0.62 7.69 -5.15
C VAL A 63 -0.84 7.28 -5.33
N ALA A 64 -1.14 6.30 -6.18
CA ALA A 64 -2.49 5.79 -6.40
C ALA A 64 -3.06 5.18 -5.11
N TRP A 65 -2.26 4.38 -4.41
CA TRP A 65 -2.64 3.83 -3.10
C TRP A 65 -2.98 4.91 -2.09
N TYR A 66 -2.09 5.89 -1.95
CA TYR A 66 -2.28 6.99 -1.01
C TYR A 66 -3.55 7.80 -1.33
N ARG A 67 -3.76 8.16 -2.61
CA ARG A 67 -4.97 8.87 -3.04
C ARG A 67 -6.22 8.08 -2.70
N ARG A 68 -6.22 6.77 -2.98
CA ARG A 68 -7.35 5.90 -2.65
C ARG A 68 -7.64 5.88 -1.14
N CYS A 69 -6.60 5.83 -0.31
CA CYS A 69 -6.77 5.91 1.13
C CYS A 69 -7.33 7.26 1.59
N VAL A 70 -6.95 8.37 0.95
CA VAL A 70 -7.51 9.70 1.25
C VAL A 70 -8.99 9.76 0.85
N GLU A 71 -9.34 9.28 -0.34
CA GLU A 71 -10.72 9.23 -0.84
C GLU A 71 -11.65 8.42 0.07
N LEU A 72 -11.16 7.30 0.59
CA LEU A 72 -11.90 6.47 1.54
C LEU A 72 -11.93 7.05 2.97
N GLY A 73 -11.24 8.17 3.23
CA GLY A 73 -11.10 8.73 4.58
C GLY A 73 -10.26 7.86 5.52
N TRP A 74 -9.44 6.97 4.98
CA TRP A 74 -8.61 6.03 5.73
C TRP A 74 -7.34 6.66 6.25
N VAL A 75 -6.85 7.72 5.61
CA VAL A 75 -5.72 8.52 6.08
C VAL A 75 -6.07 10.00 6.12
N ARG A 76 -5.49 10.72 7.08
CA ARG A 76 -5.57 12.18 7.20
C ARG A 76 -4.18 12.76 7.14
N ARG A 77 -4.02 13.84 6.36
CA ARG A 77 -2.77 14.61 6.29
C ARG A 77 -2.63 15.53 7.49
N HIS A 78 -1.41 15.64 7.99
CA HIS A 78 -1.03 16.75 8.86
C HIS A 78 -0.72 17.97 7.98
N LEU A 79 -1.18 19.16 8.38
CA LEU A 79 -0.98 20.39 7.59
C LEU A 79 0.46 20.88 7.64
N ASP A 80 1.14 20.61 8.75
CA ASP A 80 2.48 21.15 9.04
C ASP A 80 3.61 20.19 8.65
N SER A 81 3.28 19.02 8.09
CA SER A 81 4.28 18.02 7.70
C SER A 81 3.82 17.15 6.54
N ARG A 82 4.71 16.27 6.06
CA ARG A 82 4.37 15.22 5.09
C ARG A 82 3.78 13.97 5.76
N ALA A 83 3.63 13.98 7.08
CA ALA A 83 3.08 12.85 7.81
C ALA A 83 1.59 12.66 7.52
N VAL A 84 1.16 11.41 7.63
CA VAL A 84 -0.24 11.01 7.52
C VAL A 84 -0.58 10.11 8.69
N SER A 85 -1.77 10.29 9.27
CA SER A 85 -2.28 9.39 10.29
C SER A 85 -3.37 8.50 9.71
N VAL A 86 -3.33 7.22 10.05
CA VAL A 86 -4.38 6.26 9.74
C VAL A 86 -5.58 6.52 10.66
N THR A 87 -6.77 6.66 10.10
CA THR A 87 -8.00 6.84 10.88
C THR A 87 -8.48 5.49 11.44
N LYS A 88 -9.41 5.50 12.42
CA LYS A 88 -10.03 4.24 12.90
C LYS A 88 -10.71 3.46 11.76
N ALA A 89 -11.36 4.17 10.84
CA ALA A 89 -11.95 3.57 9.63
C ALA A 89 -10.86 2.99 8.73
N GLY A 90 -9.73 3.70 8.58
CA GLY A 90 -8.59 3.22 7.82
C GLY A 90 -7.95 1.96 8.39
N ALA A 91 -7.74 1.90 9.71
CA ALA A 91 -7.18 0.71 10.35
C ALA A 91 -8.07 -0.52 10.10
N LYS A 92 -9.40 -0.36 10.25
CA LYS A 92 -10.37 -1.43 9.97
C LYS A 92 -10.39 -1.82 8.50
N GLY A 93 -10.40 -0.84 7.59
CA GLY A 93 -10.42 -1.05 6.16
C GLY A 93 -9.17 -1.74 5.64
N LEU A 94 -7.99 -1.27 6.04
CA LEU A 94 -6.70 -1.85 5.69
C LEU A 94 -6.58 -3.29 6.23
N ALA A 95 -7.03 -3.53 7.46
CA ALA A 95 -7.04 -4.88 8.02
C ALA A 95 -7.97 -5.82 7.24
N ALA A 96 -9.14 -5.35 6.82
CA ALA A 96 -10.10 -6.14 6.05
C ALA A 96 -9.58 -6.44 4.62
N SER A 97 -9.00 -5.46 3.95
CA SER A 97 -8.52 -5.60 2.58
C SER A 97 -7.17 -6.33 2.48
N PHE A 98 -6.28 -6.15 3.46
CA PHE A 98 -4.87 -6.56 3.35
C PHE A 98 -4.30 -7.29 4.57
N GLY A 99 -5.09 -7.52 5.62
CA GLY A 99 -4.66 -8.19 6.86
C GLY A 99 -4.09 -7.25 7.92
N SER A 100 -3.94 -7.75 9.14
CA SER A 100 -3.73 -6.98 10.38
C SER A 100 -2.32 -6.42 10.61
N ALA A 101 -1.48 -6.29 9.58
CA ALA A 101 -0.11 -5.79 9.73
C ALA A 101 0.01 -4.25 9.84
N PHE A 102 -1.11 -3.53 9.94
CA PHE A 102 -1.14 -2.08 10.12
C PHE A 102 -1.28 -1.72 11.61
N THR A 103 -0.15 -1.61 12.30
CA THR A 103 -0.12 -0.94 13.60
C THR A 103 0.03 0.55 13.33
N ALA A 104 -1.02 1.33 13.59
CA ALA A 104 -0.92 2.79 13.59
C ALA A 104 -0.08 3.18 14.81
N THR A 105 1.12 3.72 14.58
CA THR A 105 1.89 4.36 15.64
C THR A 105 1.14 5.64 16.05
N ILE A 106 0.76 5.69 17.33
CA ILE A 106 0.17 6.82 18.05
C ILE A 106 1.19 7.94 18.24
#